data_AF-A0A1F1SFB6-F1
#
_entry.id   AF-A0A1F1SFB6-F1
#
_cell.length_a   1.000
_cell.length_b   1.000
_cell.length_c   1.000
_cell.angle_alpha   90.00
_cell.angle_beta   90.00
_cell.angle_gamma   90.00
#
_symmetry.space_group_name_H-M   'P 1'
#
loop_
_entity.id
_entity.type
_entity.pdbx_description
1 polymer ?
#
loop_
_entity_poly.entity_id
_entity_poly.type
_entity_poly.pdbx_seq_one_letter_code
_entity_poly.pdbx_strand_id
1 'polypeptide(L)'
;MLPTRLTALCLTAALCACGGTPTETPSQPEKPAAAPASEASASPAAPSENTAAASWKTAAEFRAPNGLRYLYVVIDTPATRDDLIAVASDIHRKEPDAWLFLLDDEEKIPEMLAANRSGDMSSFPAEWVKQHLSGSTSLMLMPDGKRRWAVFEGQSRSEPIAELPCIEGQGMCTD
;
A
#
# COMPACT_ATOMS: atom_id res chain seq x y z
N MET A 1 51.01 4.34 4.35
CA MET A 1 51.64 5.51 3.71
C MET A 1 50.99 5.70 2.34
N LEU A 2 50.61 6.94 2.05
CA LEU A 2 49.91 7.51 0.86
C LEU A 2 50.63 7.27 -0.49
N PRO A 3 50.05 7.58 -1.70
CA PRO A 3 49.19 8.75 -2.05
C PRO A 3 47.93 8.45 -2.92
N THR A 4 46.79 9.12 -2.73
CA THR A 4 46.35 10.42 -3.31
C THR A 4 46.22 10.48 -4.84
N ARG A 5 45.00 10.72 -5.35
CA ARG A 5 44.67 11.82 -6.29
C ARG A 5 43.16 11.98 -6.50
N LEU A 6 42.68 13.19 -6.18
CA LEU A 6 41.39 13.78 -6.57
C LEU A 6 41.40 14.13 -8.06
N THR A 7 40.24 14.05 -8.72
CA THR A 7 39.88 15.03 -9.76
C THR A 7 38.38 15.31 -9.75
N ALA A 8 38.03 16.52 -9.32
CA ALA A 8 36.74 17.15 -9.53
C ALA A 8 36.76 17.87 -10.89
N LEU A 9 35.66 17.83 -11.65
CA LEU A 9 35.41 18.77 -12.73
C LEU A 9 34.02 19.40 -12.53
N CYS A 10 34.04 20.64 -12.02
CA CYS A 10 32.99 21.61 -12.22
C CYS A 10 33.16 22.25 -13.62
N LEU A 11 32.08 22.43 -14.36
CA LEU A 11 32.02 23.46 -15.41
C LEU A 11 30.77 24.33 -15.21
N THR A 12 31.02 25.62 -15.09
CA THR A 12 30.07 26.71 -14.86
C THR A 12 29.85 27.55 -16.12
N ALA A 13 28.60 28.01 -16.26
CA ALA A 13 28.14 29.36 -16.66
C ALA A 13 28.24 29.87 -18.12
N ALA A 14 27.11 30.39 -18.62
CA ALA A 14 26.88 31.77 -19.14
C ALA A 14 25.46 31.86 -19.75
N LEU A 15 24.48 32.57 -19.17
CA LEU A 15 24.12 34.00 -19.30
C LEU A 15 23.88 34.53 -20.73
N CYS A 16 22.63 34.90 -21.03
CA CYS A 16 22.26 36.01 -21.91
C CYS A 16 21.01 36.71 -21.38
N ALA A 17 21.04 38.04 -21.41
CA ALA A 17 20.14 39.00 -20.77
C ALA A 17 19.27 39.75 -21.80
N CYS A 18 18.59 40.81 -21.30
CA CYS A 18 17.75 41.84 -21.95
C CYS A 18 16.24 41.53 -21.90
N GLY A 19 15.33 42.34 -21.36
CA GLY A 19 15.38 43.73 -20.90
C GLY A 19 14.10 44.45 -21.35
N GLY A 20 13.41 45.17 -20.45
CA GLY A 20 12.44 46.22 -20.80
C GLY A 20 10.96 46.01 -20.42
N THR A 21 10.48 46.84 -19.49
CA THR A 21 9.09 47.32 -19.34
C THR A 21 9.15 48.86 -19.37
N PRO A 22 8.06 49.67 -19.48
CA PRO A 22 6.61 49.40 -19.51
C PRO A 22 5.89 50.17 -20.65
N THR A 23 4.54 50.16 -20.72
CA THR A 23 3.67 51.35 -20.99
C THR A 23 2.17 50.97 -21.09
N GLU A 24 1.37 51.64 -20.26
CA GLU A 24 -0.04 52.08 -20.29
C GLU A 24 -1.23 51.30 -20.90
N THR A 25 -2.31 51.31 -20.10
CA THR A 25 -3.74 51.08 -20.41
C THR A 25 -4.38 52.37 -20.97
N PRO A 26 -5.54 52.32 -21.67
CA PRO A 26 -6.77 52.79 -20.98
C PRO A 26 -8.11 52.11 -21.37
N SER A 27 -9.02 52.09 -20.37
CA SER A 27 -10.49 52.25 -20.41
C SER A 27 -11.39 51.08 -20.87
N GLN A 28 -12.08 50.35 -19.97
CA GLN A 28 -13.36 50.60 -19.23
C GLN A 28 -14.61 50.03 -19.96
N PRO A 29 -15.80 49.90 -19.34
CA PRO A 29 -16.23 49.20 -18.10
C PRO A 29 -17.43 48.24 -18.36
N GLU A 30 -17.65 47.19 -17.56
CA GLU A 30 -19.03 46.71 -17.33
C GLU A 30 -19.29 46.40 -15.85
N LYS A 31 -20.48 46.86 -15.42
CA LYS A 31 -21.01 47.03 -14.07
C LYS A 31 -21.74 45.73 -13.61
N PRO A 32 -21.92 45.50 -12.29
CA PRO A 32 -22.15 44.16 -11.74
C PRO A 32 -23.61 43.86 -11.38
N ALA A 33 -23.86 42.56 -11.12
CA ALA A 33 -24.50 42.00 -9.90
C ALA A 33 -25.70 41.06 -10.08
N ALA A 34 -25.72 40.11 -9.13
CA ALA A 34 -26.81 39.24 -8.63
C ALA A 34 -27.08 37.94 -9.43
N ALA A 35 -27.17 36.74 -8.85
CA ALA A 35 -27.01 36.18 -7.50
C ALA A 35 -26.85 34.65 -7.64
N PRO A 36 -26.32 33.90 -6.65
CA PRO A 36 -26.05 32.48 -6.78
C PRO A 36 -27.31 31.65 -6.51
N ALA A 37 -27.55 30.60 -7.30
CA ALA A 37 -28.58 29.60 -7.05
C ALA A 37 -27.94 28.27 -6.68
N SER A 38 -28.09 27.91 -5.40
CA SER A 38 -28.04 26.59 -4.78
C SER A 38 -27.15 25.52 -5.43
N GLU A 39 -25.92 25.42 -4.94
CA GLU A 39 -25.23 24.12 -4.91
C GLU A 39 -25.95 23.21 -3.92
N ALA A 40 -26.64 22.21 -4.46
CA ALA A 40 -27.12 21.08 -3.69
C ALA A 40 -25.91 20.39 -3.05
N SER A 41 -25.77 20.55 -1.74
CA SER A 41 -24.84 19.76 -0.93
C SER A 41 -25.26 18.29 -1.00
N ALA A 42 -24.71 17.56 -1.97
CA ALA A 42 -24.66 16.11 -1.90
C ALA A 42 -23.62 15.76 -0.83
N SER A 43 -24.10 15.48 0.38
CA SER A 43 -23.28 14.79 1.38
C SER A 43 -22.78 13.47 0.77
N PRO A 44 -21.49 13.12 0.87
CA PRO A 44 -21.06 11.79 0.50
C PRO A 44 -21.80 10.79 1.38
N ALA A 45 -22.53 9.88 0.75
CA ALA A 45 -23.15 8.76 1.43
C ALA A 45 -22.05 8.01 2.19
N ALA A 46 -22.23 7.86 3.51
CA ALA A 46 -21.41 6.97 4.31
C ALA A 46 -21.44 5.57 3.67
N PRO A 47 -20.29 4.87 3.55
CA PRO A 47 -20.28 3.53 3.00
C PRO A 47 -21.16 2.64 3.88
N SER A 48 -22.14 1.99 3.25
CA SER A 48 -23.08 1.08 3.89
C SER A 48 -22.34 -0.05 4.59
N GLU A 49 -22.28 0.02 5.92
CA GLU A 49 -21.84 -1.07 6.79
C GLU A 49 -22.96 -2.12 6.89
N ASN A 50 -23.12 -2.95 5.86
CA ASN A 50 -23.80 -4.23 6.04
C ASN A 50 -23.35 -5.28 5.01
N THR A 51 -22.04 -5.39 4.83
CA THR A 51 -21.44 -6.59 4.23
C THR A 51 -21.34 -7.63 5.34
N ALA A 52 -22.00 -8.78 5.17
CA ALA A 52 -21.82 -9.92 6.07
C ALA A 52 -20.31 -10.14 6.28
N ALA A 53 -19.86 -10.20 7.53
CA ALA A 53 -18.45 -10.36 7.83
C ALA A 53 -17.94 -11.62 7.11
N ALA A 54 -16.99 -11.46 6.19
CA ALA A 54 -16.39 -12.56 5.46
C ALA A 54 -15.91 -13.61 6.48
N SER A 55 -16.21 -14.88 6.23
CA SER A 55 -15.79 -15.94 7.13
C SER A 55 -14.28 -16.14 6.94
N TRP A 56 -13.53 -16.01 8.02
CA TRP A 56 -12.09 -16.22 8.01
C TRP A 56 -11.62 -16.82 9.33
N LYS A 57 -10.52 -17.58 9.27
CA LYS A 57 -9.87 -18.13 10.45
C LYS A 57 -8.36 -17.99 10.37
N THR A 58 -7.73 -17.72 11.50
CA THR A 58 -6.29 -17.85 11.64
C THR A 58 -5.90 -19.33 11.64
N ALA A 59 -5.03 -19.73 10.72
CA ALA A 59 -4.50 -21.10 10.65
C ALA A 59 -3.10 -21.22 11.26
N ALA A 60 -2.26 -20.19 11.12
CA ALA A 60 -0.93 -20.18 11.70
C ALA A 60 -0.39 -18.77 11.92
N GLU A 61 0.61 -18.66 12.78
CA GLU A 61 1.38 -17.45 13.02
C GLU A 61 2.89 -17.76 13.08
N PHE A 62 3.69 -16.81 12.59
CA PHE A 62 5.12 -16.76 12.79
C PHE A 62 5.58 -15.33 13.06
N ARG A 63 6.36 -15.13 14.12
CA ARG A 63 7.06 -13.86 14.35
C ARG A 63 8.52 -14.02 13.95
N ALA A 64 8.95 -13.25 12.95
CA ALA A 64 10.33 -13.26 12.51
C ALA A 64 11.26 -12.56 13.53
N PRO A 65 12.58 -12.83 13.48
CA PRO A 65 13.54 -12.20 14.39
C PRO A 65 13.54 -10.66 14.37
N ASN A 66 13.10 -10.05 13.27
CA ASN A 66 12.95 -8.59 13.15
C ASN A 66 11.68 -8.05 13.83
N GLY A 67 10.90 -8.89 14.49
CA GLY A 67 9.66 -8.53 15.19
C GLY A 67 8.42 -8.52 14.31
N LEU A 68 8.53 -8.70 12.99
CA LEU A 68 7.38 -8.73 12.08
C LEU A 68 6.54 -9.99 12.32
N ARG A 69 5.22 -9.82 12.46
CA ARG A 69 4.27 -10.91 12.61
C ARG A 69 3.70 -11.29 11.24
N TYR A 70 3.86 -12.55 10.86
CA TYR A 70 3.23 -13.15 9.70
C TYR A 70 2.02 -13.98 10.16
N LEU A 71 0.86 -13.70 9.59
CA LEU A 71 -0.39 -14.37 9.90
C LEU A 71 -0.91 -15.08 8.66
N TYR A 72 -1.15 -16.37 8.77
CA TYR A 72 -1.71 -17.20 7.71
C TYR A 72 -3.19 -17.38 8.01
N VAL A 73 -4.02 -16.86 7.11
CA VAL A 73 -5.47 -16.78 7.30
C VAL A 73 -6.14 -17.54 6.17
N VAL A 74 -7.08 -18.40 6.54
CA VAL A 74 -7.94 -19.09 5.59
C VAL A 74 -9.20 -18.25 5.41
N ILE A 75 -9.53 -17.95 4.16
CA ILE A 75 -10.69 -17.17 3.74
C ILE A 75 -11.51 -17.97 2.72
N ASP A 76 -12.79 -17.62 2.55
CA ASP A 76 -13.52 -18.09 1.38
C ASP A 76 -12.87 -17.53 0.10
N THR A 77 -12.82 -18.31 -0.99
CA THR A 77 -12.27 -17.85 -2.28
C THR A 77 -12.97 -16.57 -2.73
N PRO A 78 -12.26 -15.44 -2.87
CA PRO A 78 -12.88 -14.19 -3.31
C PRO A 78 -13.45 -14.31 -4.71
N ALA A 79 -14.70 -13.89 -4.92
CA ALA A 79 -15.30 -13.89 -6.26
C ALA A 79 -14.73 -12.75 -7.13
N THR A 80 -14.31 -11.65 -6.50
CA THR A 80 -13.75 -10.48 -7.15
C THR A 80 -12.55 -9.92 -6.40
N ARG A 81 -11.83 -9.02 -7.06
CA ARG A 81 -10.75 -8.25 -6.45
C ARG A 81 -11.23 -7.38 -5.29
N ASP A 82 -12.42 -6.79 -5.40
CA ASP A 82 -12.99 -5.96 -4.35
C ASP A 82 -13.33 -6.79 -3.10
N ASP A 83 -13.77 -8.04 -3.28
CA ASP A 83 -13.98 -8.97 -2.17
C ASP A 83 -12.68 -9.30 -1.43
N LEU A 84 -11.58 -9.49 -2.18
CA LEU A 84 -10.24 -9.68 -1.61
C LEU A 84 -9.79 -8.45 -0.79
N ILE A 85 -9.98 -7.24 -1.33
CA ILE A 85 -9.65 -6.00 -0.62
C ILE A 85 -10.51 -5.85 0.65
N ALA A 86 -11.80 -6.20 0.56
CA ALA A 86 -12.72 -6.10 1.69
C ALA A 86 -12.33 -7.04 2.84
N VAL A 87 -12.01 -8.31 2.55
CA VAL A 87 -11.58 -9.26 3.58
C VAL A 87 -10.21 -8.91 4.15
N ALA A 88 -9.26 -8.48 3.31
CA ALA A 88 -7.94 -8.02 3.78
C ALA A 88 -8.08 -6.80 4.71
N SER A 89 -8.95 -5.86 4.37
CA SER A 89 -9.25 -4.67 5.19
C SER A 89 -9.91 -5.05 6.51
N ASP A 90 -10.82 -6.02 6.52
CA ASP A 90 -11.45 -6.50 7.76
C ASP A 90 -10.46 -7.16 8.72
N ILE A 91 -9.62 -8.05 8.20
CA ILE A 91 -8.60 -8.70 9.01
C ILE A 91 -7.59 -7.67 9.52
N HIS A 92 -7.14 -6.74 8.67
CA HIS A 92 -6.19 -5.69 9.07
C HIS A 92 -6.69 -4.80 10.21
N ARG A 93 -8.00 -4.47 10.24
CA ARG A 93 -8.58 -3.73 11.37
C ARG A 93 -8.46 -4.47 12.70
N LYS A 94 -8.47 -5.81 12.67
CA LYS A 94 -8.39 -6.67 13.86
C LYS A 94 -6.95 -7.10 14.17
N GLU A 95 -6.09 -7.13 13.16
CA GLU A 95 -4.70 -7.62 13.22
C GLU A 95 -3.74 -6.59 12.56
N PRO A 96 -3.63 -5.36 13.08
CA PRO A 96 -3.02 -4.25 12.33
C PRO A 96 -1.49 -4.29 12.23
N ASP A 97 -0.85 -5.15 13.04
CA ASP A 97 0.59 -5.39 13.02
C ASP A 97 1.00 -6.59 12.16
N ALA A 98 0.06 -7.28 11.51
CA ALA A 98 0.31 -8.51 10.79
C ALA A 98 0.49 -8.34 9.28
N TRP A 99 1.52 -9.02 8.76
CA TRP A 99 1.62 -9.35 7.35
C TRP A 99 0.76 -10.59 7.08
N LEU A 100 -0.30 -10.41 6.28
CA LEU A 100 -1.30 -11.43 6.01
C LEU A 100 -0.90 -12.26 4.78
N PHE A 101 -1.03 -13.57 4.89
CA PHE A 101 -1.19 -14.49 3.76
C PHE A 101 -2.63 -14.97 3.76
N LEU A 102 -3.37 -14.69 2.68
CA LEU A 102 -4.78 -15.00 2.53
C LEU A 102 -4.92 -16.20 1.61
N LEU A 103 -5.29 -17.35 2.16
CA LEU A 103 -5.38 -18.61 1.45
C LEU A 103 -6.81 -19.13 1.42
N ASP A 104 -7.20 -19.82 0.36
CA ASP A 104 -8.51 -20.48 0.29
C ASP A 104 -8.49 -21.95 0.75
N ASP A 105 -7.29 -22.48 1.00
CA ASP A 105 -7.06 -23.82 1.52
C ASP A 105 -5.95 -23.78 2.58
N GLU A 106 -5.99 -24.70 3.54
CA GLU A 106 -5.05 -24.75 4.66
C GLU A 106 -4.02 -25.88 4.59
N GLU A 107 -4.15 -26.80 3.63
CA GLU A 107 -3.43 -28.07 3.56
C GLU A 107 -1.92 -27.89 3.68
N LYS A 108 -1.34 -26.89 3.01
CA LYS A 108 0.12 -26.67 2.96
C LYS A 108 0.63 -25.52 3.81
N ILE A 109 -0.21 -24.93 4.67
CA ILE A 109 0.22 -23.88 5.60
C ILE A 109 1.35 -24.37 6.53
N PRO A 110 1.33 -25.61 7.08
CA PRO A 110 2.44 -26.12 7.89
C PRO A 110 3.80 -26.14 7.15
N GLU A 111 3.81 -26.51 5.87
CA GLU A 111 5.01 -26.54 5.04
C GLU A 111 5.51 -25.13 4.72
N MET A 112 4.61 -24.18 4.42
CA MET A 112 4.97 -22.77 4.28
C MET A 112 5.60 -22.21 5.55
N LEU A 113 5.03 -22.55 6.71
CA LEU A 113 5.51 -22.13 8.02
C LEU A 113 6.90 -22.71 8.33
N ALA A 114 7.11 -23.99 8.02
CA ALA A 114 8.38 -24.66 8.21
C ALA A 114 9.49 -24.06 7.32
N ALA A 115 9.18 -23.79 6.04
CA ALA A 115 10.10 -23.13 5.12
C ALA A 115 10.47 -21.72 5.60
N ASN A 116 9.49 -20.90 5.99
CA ASN A 116 9.74 -19.55 6.48
C ASN A 116 10.53 -19.51 7.81
N ARG A 117 10.31 -20.48 8.71
CA ARG A 117 11.04 -20.58 9.99
C ARG A 117 12.49 -21.03 9.79
N SER A 118 12.73 -21.97 8.89
CA SER A 118 14.06 -22.52 8.64
C SER A 118 14.89 -21.66 7.69
N GLY A 119 14.22 -20.88 6.83
CA GLY A 119 14.85 -20.23 5.68
C GLY A 119 15.15 -21.18 4.52
N ASP A 120 14.82 -22.47 4.65
CA ASP A 120 14.94 -23.44 3.57
C ASP A 120 13.74 -23.32 2.63
N MET A 121 13.90 -22.48 1.61
CA MET A 121 12.87 -22.28 0.59
C MET A 121 12.78 -23.43 -0.42
N SER A 122 13.68 -24.42 -0.37
CA SER A 122 13.60 -25.59 -1.27
C SER A 122 12.42 -26.51 -0.93
N SER A 123 11.94 -26.49 0.31
CA SER A 123 10.75 -27.21 0.76
C SER A 123 9.47 -26.36 0.66
N PHE A 124 9.53 -25.14 0.13
CA PHE A 124 8.36 -24.27 0.02
C PHE A 124 7.39 -24.80 -1.05
N PRO A 125 6.08 -24.94 -0.74
CA PRO A 125 5.11 -25.57 -1.64
C PRO A 125 4.63 -24.62 -2.76
N ALA A 126 5.55 -24.17 -3.62
CA ALA A 126 5.33 -23.08 -4.58
C ALA A 126 4.14 -23.30 -5.54
N GLU A 127 3.98 -24.50 -6.10
CA GLU A 127 2.88 -24.78 -7.04
C GLU A 127 1.51 -24.78 -6.36
N TRP A 128 1.43 -25.25 -5.12
CA TRP A 128 0.20 -25.18 -4.33
C TRP A 128 -0.10 -23.73 -3.95
N VAL A 129 0.90 -22.97 -3.50
CA VAL A 129 0.74 -21.54 -3.15
C VAL A 129 0.28 -20.72 -4.35
N LYS A 130 0.77 -21.04 -5.56
CA LYS A 130 0.31 -20.39 -6.79
C LYS A 130 -1.19 -20.53 -7.05
N GLN A 131 -1.77 -21.65 -6.61
CA GLN A 131 -3.18 -21.96 -6.82
C GLN A 131 -4.05 -21.42 -5.67
N HIS A 132 -3.53 -21.48 -4.44
CA HIS A 132 -4.33 -21.28 -3.22
C HIS A 132 -4.09 -19.95 -2.50
N LEU A 133 -3.05 -19.19 -2.88
CA LEU A 133 -2.86 -17.83 -2.36
C LEU A 133 -3.79 -16.87 -3.11
N SER A 134 -4.86 -16.43 -2.46
CA SER A 134 -5.73 -15.39 -3.01
C SER A 134 -5.06 -14.02 -2.99
N GLY A 135 -4.28 -13.72 -1.95
CA GLY A 135 -3.53 -12.48 -1.84
C GLY A 135 -2.68 -12.36 -0.58
N SER A 136 -2.04 -11.21 -0.42
CA SER A 136 -1.26 -10.90 0.80
C SER A 136 -1.29 -9.42 1.11
N THR A 137 -1.02 -9.05 2.36
CA THR A 137 -0.64 -7.67 2.69
C THR A 137 0.88 -7.55 2.71
N SER A 138 1.45 -6.37 2.56
CA SER A 138 2.88 -6.13 2.81
C SER A 138 3.10 -4.71 3.26
N LEU A 139 4.10 -4.49 4.11
CA LEU A 139 4.52 -3.15 4.49
C LEU A 139 5.51 -2.61 3.46
N MET A 140 5.07 -1.61 2.70
CA MET A 140 5.82 -0.99 1.61
C MET A 140 6.52 0.28 2.09
N LEU A 141 7.79 0.46 1.73
CA LEU A 141 8.47 1.75 1.87
C LEU A 141 8.13 2.62 0.65
N MET A 142 7.41 3.71 0.90
CA MET A 142 6.97 4.65 -0.12
C MET A 142 8.07 5.67 -0.46
N PRO A 143 7.99 6.35 -1.62
CA PRO A 143 9.00 7.34 -2.04
C PRO A 143 9.17 8.53 -1.09
N ASP A 144 8.16 8.84 -0.28
CA ASP A 144 8.18 9.88 0.75
C ASP A 144 8.84 9.40 2.07
N GLY A 145 9.37 8.18 2.10
CA GLY A 145 10.03 7.57 3.26
C GLY A 145 9.07 6.95 4.27
N LYS A 146 7.74 7.04 4.04
CA LYS A 146 6.73 6.46 4.91
C LYS A 146 6.51 4.98 4.60
N ARG A 147 6.15 4.21 5.61
CA ARG A 147 5.77 2.80 5.48
C ARG A 147 4.26 2.65 5.49
N ARG A 148 3.69 2.13 4.42
CA ARG A 148 2.24 1.88 4.28
C ARG A 148 1.95 0.42 4.05
N TRP A 149 0.84 -0.04 4.60
CA TRP A 149 0.33 -1.37 4.30
C TRP A 149 -0.32 -1.37 2.92
N ALA A 150 -0.05 -2.40 2.14
CA ALA A 150 -0.61 -2.57 0.81
C ALA A 150 -1.11 -3.99 0.60
N VAL A 151 -2.18 -4.15 -0.17
CA VAL A 151 -2.77 -5.43 -0.56
C VAL A 151 -2.28 -5.82 -1.94
N PHE A 152 -1.95 -7.09 -2.12
CA PHE A 152 -1.53 -7.68 -3.39
C PHE A 152 -2.40 -8.89 -3.73
N GLU A 153 -2.65 -9.07 -5.03
CA GLU A 153 -3.38 -10.21 -5.57
C GLU A 153 -2.42 -11.38 -5.88
N GLY A 154 -2.80 -12.58 -5.46
CA GLY A 154 -2.01 -13.79 -5.64
C GLY A 154 -0.59 -13.67 -5.08
N GLN A 155 0.38 -14.14 -5.87
CA GLN A 155 1.81 -14.06 -5.52
C GLN A 155 2.48 -12.75 -5.95
N SER A 156 1.75 -11.82 -6.58
CA SER A 156 2.33 -10.54 -7.02
C SER A 156 2.81 -9.72 -5.82
N ARG A 157 3.90 -8.99 -6.01
CA ARG A 157 4.42 -8.02 -5.02
C ARG A 157 4.88 -6.70 -5.65
N SER A 158 4.64 -6.53 -6.95
CA SER A 158 5.10 -5.34 -7.69
C SER A 158 4.06 -4.24 -7.73
N GLU A 159 2.78 -4.60 -7.89
CA GLU A 159 1.69 -3.65 -8.07
C GLU A 159 0.61 -3.93 -7.01
N PRO A 160 0.47 -3.05 -6.00
CA PRO A 160 -0.58 -3.20 -5.01
C PRO A 160 -1.95 -2.89 -5.63
N ILE A 161 -2.97 -3.61 -5.18
CA ILE A 161 -4.37 -3.41 -5.58
C ILE A 161 -5.13 -2.48 -4.64
N ALA A 162 -4.60 -2.25 -3.43
CA ALA A 162 -5.12 -1.30 -2.45
C ALA A 162 -4.04 -0.92 -1.42
N GLU A 163 -4.23 0.22 -0.77
CA GLU A 163 -3.51 0.61 0.46
C GLU A 163 -4.43 0.40 1.67
N LEU A 164 -3.85 0.02 2.81
CA LEU A 164 -4.55 -0.12 4.09
C LEU A 164 -4.04 0.95 5.06
N PRO A 165 -4.91 1.52 5.91
CA PRO A 165 -4.51 2.60 6.81
C PRO A 165 -3.49 2.13 7.86
N CYS A 166 -2.58 3.03 8.27
CA CYS A 166 -1.82 2.80 9.50
C CYS A 166 -2.76 2.92 10.69
N ILE A 167 -2.83 1.86 11.52
CA ILE A 167 -3.63 1.88 12.76
C ILE A 167 -2.64 2.02 13.91
N GLU A 168 -2.60 3.22 14.50
CA GLU A 168 -1.76 3.53 15.67
C GLU A 168 -0.26 3.22 15.49
N GLY A 169 0.25 3.24 14.25
CA GLY A 169 1.64 2.90 13.93
C GLY A 169 1.99 1.42 14.12
N GLN A 170 1.00 0.55 14.31
CA GLN A 170 1.20 -0.88 14.47
C GLN A 170 1.85 -1.49 13.21
N GLY A 171 2.60 -2.57 13.44
CA GLY A 171 3.29 -3.25 12.35
C GLY A 171 4.41 -2.44 11.70
N MET A 172 4.95 -1.44 12.40
CA MET A 172 5.98 -0.50 11.91
C MET A 172 5.48 0.45 10.80
N CYS A 173 4.15 0.58 10.63
CA CYS A 173 3.53 1.54 9.72
C CYS A 173 3.80 2.99 10.18
N THR A 174 3.96 3.90 9.23
CA THR A 174 4.19 5.33 9.52
C THR A 174 3.39 6.17 8.53
N ASP A 175 2.45 6.97 9.03
CA ASP A 175 1.61 7.86 8.20
C ASP A 175 2.12 9.28 8.09
#